data_AF-A0A0A0KA40-F1
#
_entry.id   AF-A0A0A0KA40-F1
#
_cell.length_a   1.000
_cell.length_b   1.000
_cell.length_c   1.000
_cell.angle_alpha   90.00
_cell.angle_beta   90.00
_cell.angle_gamma   90.00
#
_symmetry.space_group_name_H-M   'P 1'
#
loop_
_entity.id
_entity.type
_entity.pdbx_description
1 polymer ?
#
loop_
_entity_poly.entity_id
_entity_poly.type
_entity_poly.pdbx_seq_one_letter_code
_entity_poly.pdbx_strand_id
1 'polypeptide(L)'
;MEALKSFALLILVLAFASKVDQSYCGRDSKYQLPLTDWTVTIINYQINASLQVHCKSKDDDLGVHVIQNEGEHYSWGFKENWLQTTKYWCDFQSKLGHASFEVFWPERGTWFSDRCGSNSNCVWVAAHDGFSLLNAPAKTLEFQHPWLH
;
A
#
# COMPACT_ATOMS: atom_id res chain seq x y z
N MET A 1 -23.65 7.96 -54.01
CA MET A 1 -24.00 8.54 -52.69
C MET A 1 -23.52 7.68 -51.50
N GLU A 2 -22.75 6.62 -51.73
CA GLU A 2 -22.19 5.78 -50.63
C GLU A 2 -20.80 6.26 -50.17
N ALA A 3 -19.99 6.85 -51.07
CA ALA A 3 -18.67 7.40 -50.72
C ALA A 3 -18.74 8.59 -49.73
N LEU A 4 -19.79 9.41 -49.80
CA LEU A 4 -19.97 10.55 -48.89
C LEU A 4 -20.26 10.12 -47.44
N LYS A 5 -20.94 8.99 -47.24
CA LYS A 5 -21.21 8.41 -45.92
C LYS A 5 -19.93 7.89 -45.26
N SER A 6 -19.06 7.28 -46.06
CA SER A 6 -17.77 6.73 -45.60
C SER A 6 -16.79 7.83 -45.17
N PHE A 7 -16.77 8.97 -45.88
CA PHE A 7 -15.98 10.14 -45.48
C PHE A 7 -16.54 10.83 -44.23
N ALA A 8 -17.86 10.89 -44.07
CA ALA A 8 -18.49 11.46 -42.86
C ALA A 8 -18.16 10.64 -41.60
N LEU A 9 -18.10 9.31 -41.71
CA LEU A 9 -17.71 8.43 -40.60
C LEU A 9 -16.24 8.63 -40.19
N LEU A 10 -15.34 8.79 -41.15
CA LEU A 10 -13.92 9.03 -40.89
C LEU A 10 -13.68 10.38 -40.20
N ILE A 11 -14.41 11.42 -40.60
CA ILE A 11 -14.31 12.75 -39.97
C ILE A 11 -14.87 12.73 -38.54
N LEU A 12 -15.92 11.96 -38.26
CA LEU A 12 -16.41 11.75 -36.89
C LEU A 12 -15.37 11.07 -35.99
N VAL A 13 -14.68 10.02 -36.47
CA VAL A 13 -13.63 9.34 -35.70
C VAL A 13 -12.44 10.27 -35.39
N LEU A 14 -12.05 11.13 -36.33
CA LEU A 14 -10.96 12.10 -36.11
C LEU A 14 -11.37 13.29 -35.22
N ALA A 15 -12.66 13.66 -35.19
CA ALA A 15 -13.17 14.70 -34.30
C ALA A 15 -13.21 14.25 -32.81
N PHE A 16 -13.23 12.93 -32.54
CA PHE A 16 -13.03 12.40 -31.18
C PHE A 16 -11.55 12.29 -30.78
N ALA A 17 -10.61 12.32 -31.73
CA ALA A 17 -9.18 12.22 -31.43
C ALA A 17 -8.55 13.53 -30.94
N SER A 18 -9.24 14.68 -31.08
CA SER A 18 -8.67 16.01 -30.82
C SER A 18 -9.30 16.78 -29.66
N LYS A 19 -9.99 16.11 -28.73
CA LYS A 19 -10.36 16.70 -27.42
C LYS A 19 -9.90 15.85 -26.25
N VAL A 20 -8.59 15.74 -26.08
CA VAL A 20 -8.01 15.49 -24.75
C VAL A 20 -6.98 16.59 -24.53
N ASP A 21 -7.48 17.79 -24.25
CA ASP A 21 -6.68 18.81 -23.59
C ASP A 21 -6.86 18.58 -22.08
N GLN A 22 -6.03 17.71 -21.54
CA GLN A 22 -5.95 17.50 -20.10
C GLN A 22 -4.50 17.72 -19.69
N SER A 23 -4.24 18.94 -19.25
CA SER A 23 -3.27 19.23 -18.22
C SER A 23 -3.38 18.19 -17.09
N TYR A 24 -2.53 17.16 -17.13
CA TYR A 24 -2.38 16.19 -16.04
C TYR A 24 -1.67 16.87 -14.86
N CYS A 25 -2.39 17.72 -14.13
CA CYS A 25 -2.02 18.14 -12.78
C CYS A 25 -3.14 17.72 -11.83
N GLY A 26 -2.88 16.70 -11.00
CA GLY A 26 -3.75 16.24 -9.92
C GLY A 26 -4.46 14.92 -10.22
N ARG A 27 -3.86 13.81 -9.80
CA ARG A 27 -4.52 12.49 -9.78
C ARG A 27 -5.47 12.43 -8.58
N ASP A 28 -6.65 13.05 -8.70
CA ASP A 28 -7.75 13.00 -7.69
C ASP A 28 -8.51 11.66 -7.74
N SER A 29 -7.81 10.52 -7.83
CA SER A 29 -8.46 9.22 -7.67
C SER A 29 -8.43 8.86 -6.20
N LYS A 30 -9.57 9.05 -5.52
CA LYS A 30 -9.82 8.63 -4.14
C LYS A 30 -10.00 7.11 -4.00
N TYR A 31 -9.28 6.31 -4.79
CA TYR A 31 -9.40 4.87 -4.73
C TYR A 31 -8.05 4.25 -5.06
N GLN A 32 -7.72 3.19 -4.31
CA GLN A 32 -6.61 2.30 -4.61
C GLN A 32 -6.78 1.78 -6.04
N LEU A 33 -5.75 1.92 -6.87
CA LEU A 33 -5.80 1.50 -8.27
C LEU A 33 -5.41 0.01 -8.39
N PRO A 34 -6.11 -0.78 -9.22
CA PRO A 34 -5.66 -2.13 -9.53
C PRO A 34 -4.26 -2.14 -10.13
N LEU A 35 -3.52 -3.23 -9.91
CA LEU A 35 -2.17 -3.42 -10.45
C LEU A 35 -1.13 -2.40 -9.97
N THR A 36 -1.40 -1.68 -8.87
CA THR A 36 -0.41 -0.79 -8.23
C THR A 36 0.74 -1.61 -7.62
N ASP A 37 1.95 -1.09 -7.77
CA ASP A 37 3.14 -1.58 -7.09
C ASP A 37 3.20 -0.96 -5.70
N TRP A 38 3.19 -1.82 -4.68
CA TRP A 38 3.20 -1.44 -3.27
C TRP A 38 4.49 -1.87 -2.61
N THR A 39 4.92 -1.10 -1.62
CA THR A 39 5.97 -1.49 -0.69
C THR A 39 5.41 -1.43 0.72
N VAL A 40 5.65 -2.48 1.51
CA VAL A 40 5.39 -2.48 2.95
C VAL A 40 6.72 -2.50 3.66
N THR A 41 6.87 -1.61 4.65
CA THR A 41 8.07 -1.51 5.49
C THR A 41 7.66 -1.63 6.95
N ILE A 42 8.31 -2.54 7.68
CA ILE A 42 8.19 -2.69 9.13
C ILE A 42 9.48 -2.17 9.74
N ILE A 43 9.39 -1.16 10.61
CA ILE A 43 10.53 -0.58 11.33
C ILE A 43 10.45 -1.02 12.79
N ASN A 44 11.56 -1.51 13.34
CA ASN A 44 11.69 -1.75 14.77
C ASN A 44 12.15 -0.47 15.47
N TYR A 45 11.31 0.11 16.32
CA TYR A 45 11.64 1.27 17.15
C TYR A 45 11.60 0.92 18.65
N GLN A 46 11.79 -0.36 18.96
CA GLN A 46 11.87 -0.87 20.32
C GLN A 46 13.31 -0.74 20.84
N ILE A 47 13.47 -0.22 22.05
CA ILE A 47 14.79 -0.03 22.66
C ILE A 47 15.22 -1.37 23.27
N ASN A 48 16.40 -1.84 22.88
CA ASN A 48 16.98 -3.11 23.35
C ASN A 48 16.07 -4.32 23.13
N ALA A 49 15.27 -4.34 22.07
CA ALA A 49 14.39 -5.45 21.73
C ALA A 49 14.49 -5.78 20.25
N SER A 50 14.52 -7.06 19.92
CA SER A 50 14.35 -7.52 18.55
C SER A 50 12.87 -7.75 18.24
N LEU A 51 12.53 -7.59 16.96
CA LEU A 51 11.21 -7.88 16.44
C LEU A 51 11.30 -9.04 15.45
N GLN A 52 10.69 -10.16 15.78
CA GLN A 52 10.43 -11.22 14.82
C GLN A 52 9.17 -10.89 14.03
N VAL A 53 9.24 -11.04 12.71
CA VAL A 53 8.18 -10.74 11.75
C VAL A 53 7.98 -11.96 10.87
N HIS A 54 6.78 -12.51 10.81
CA HIS A 54 6.39 -13.51 9.82
C HIS A 54 5.20 -12.99 9.02
N CYS A 55 5.44 -12.62 7.76
CA CYS A 55 4.41 -12.08 6.89
C CYS A 55 4.06 -13.05 5.77
N LYS A 56 2.79 -13.09 5.41
CA LYS A 56 2.31 -13.86 4.25
C LYS A 56 1.06 -13.24 3.64
N SER A 57 0.83 -13.61 2.39
CA SER A 57 -0.42 -13.42 1.68
C SER A 57 -1.11 -14.76 1.49
N LYS A 58 -2.21 -14.78 0.72
CA LYS A 58 -2.88 -16.03 0.34
C LYS A 58 -1.98 -16.93 -0.49
N ASP A 59 -1.17 -16.34 -1.36
CA ASP A 59 -0.45 -17.05 -2.41
C ASP A 59 1.07 -17.12 -2.12
N ASP A 60 1.61 -16.22 -1.31
CA ASP A 60 3.04 -16.09 -1.01
C ASP A 60 3.32 -16.04 0.49
N ASP A 61 4.23 -16.88 0.98
CA ASP A 61 4.79 -16.80 2.33
C ASP A 61 6.18 -16.15 2.26
N LEU A 62 6.37 -15.02 2.95
CA LEU A 62 7.62 -14.27 2.96
C LEU A 62 8.64 -14.82 3.96
N GLY A 63 8.22 -15.78 4.80
CA GLY A 63 9.01 -16.40 5.83
C GLY A 63 9.21 -15.51 7.06
N VAL A 64 10.06 -15.99 7.96
CA VAL A 64 10.37 -15.34 9.23
C VAL A 64 11.62 -14.47 9.07
N HIS A 65 11.51 -13.21 9.48
CA HIS A 65 12.61 -12.23 9.53
C HIS A 65 12.77 -11.72 10.96
N VAL A 66 13.98 -11.33 11.33
CA VAL A 66 14.27 -10.74 12.65
C VAL A 66 14.94 -9.38 12.46
N ILE A 67 14.29 -8.32 12.94
CA ILE A 67 14.82 -6.96 12.95
C ILE A 67 15.48 -6.75 14.32
N GLN A 68 16.81 -6.67 14.35
CA GLN A 68 17.57 -6.82 15.59
C GLN A 68 17.61 -5.53 16.40
N ASN A 69 17.94 -4.42 15.74
CA ASN A 69 18.24 -3.16 16.41
C ASN A 69 17.16 -2.10 16.18
N GLU A 70 17.12 -1.12 17.07
CA GLU A 70 16.31 0.08 16.91
C GLU A 70 16.70 0.81 15.62
N GLY A 71 15.70 1.21 14.83
CA GLY A 71 15.86 1.88 13.54
C GLY A 71 16.10 0.95 12.35
N GLU A 72 16.35 -0.34 12.57
CA GLU A 72 16.40 -1.32 11.49
C GLU A 72 14.99 -1.64 10.97
N HIS A 73 14.92 -2.16 9.75
CA HIS A 73 13.66 -2.44 9.09
C HIS A 73 13.70 -3.69 8.22
N TYR A 74 12.52 -4.23 7.96
CA TYR A 74 12.25 -5.25 6.96
C TYR A 74 11.22 -4.71 5.97
N SER A 75 11.48 -4.86 4.68
CA SER A 75 10.56 -4.40 3.63
C SER A 75 10.48 -5.36 2.47
N TRP A 76 9.34 -5.34 1.79
CA TRP A 76 9.12 -6.09 0.55
C TRP A 76 8.20 -5.31 -0.38
N GLY A 77 8.40 -5.52 -1.68
CA GLY A 77 7.54 -4.97 -2.72
C GLY A 77 6.67 -6.07 -3.33
N PHE A 78 5.46 -5.71 -3.75
CA PHE A 78 4.57 -6.60 -4.48
C PHE A 78 3.64 -5.80 -5.38
N LYS A 79 3.04 -6.49 -6.36
CA LYS A 79 2.05 -5.91 -7.25
C LYS A 79 0.66 -6.41 -6.89
N GLU A 80 -0.30 -5.50 -6.79
CA GLU A 80 -1.69 -5.87 -6.57
C GLU A 80 -2.25 -6.68 -7.74
N ASN A 81 -3.18 -7.60 -7.47
CA ASN A 81 -3.92 -8.28 -8.53
C ASN A 81 -5.01 -7.37 -9.12
N TRP A 82 -5.43 -7.66 -10.34
CA TRP A 82 -6.46 -6.90 -11.05
C TRP A 82 -7.80 -6.81 -10.28
N LEU A 83 -8.12 -7.81 -9.47
CA LEU A 83 -9.37 -7.87 -8.70
C LEU A 83 -9.25 -7.17 -7.34
N GLN A 84 -8.08 -6.60 -6.99
CA GLN A 84 -7.81 -5.94 -5.72
C GLN A 84 -8.20 -6.81 -4.52
N THR A 85 -7.67 -8.04 -4.52
CA THR A 85 -7.88 -9.00 -3.42
C THR A 85 -6.58 -9.35 -2.68
N THR A 86 -5.46 -8.76 -3.10
CA THR A 86 -4.15 -8.99 -2.49
C THR A 86 -4.15 -8.45 -1.07
N LYS A 87 -3.87 -9.31 -0.09
CA LYS A 87 -3.76 -8.97 1.33
C LYS A 87 -2.47 -9.53 1.89
N TYR A 88 -1.85 -8.81 2.82
CA TYR A 88 -0.75 -9.33 3.63
C TYR A 88 -1.12 -9.21 5.10
N TRP A 89 -0.91 -10.29 5.83
CA TRP A 89 -1.01 -10.34 7.28
C TRP A 89 0.30 -10.81 7.85
N CYS A 90 0.63 -10.30 9.03
CA CYS A 90 1.88 -10.58 9.70
C CYS A 90 1.64 -10.95 11.15
N ASP A 91 2.41 -11.93 11.61
CA ASP A 91 2.57 -12.29 13.00
C ASP A 91 3.88 -11.70 13.53
N PHE A 92 3.80 -11.05 14.68
CA PHE A 92 4.89 -10.34 15.31
C PHE A 92 5.15 -10.90 16.70
N GLN A 93 6.42 -11.08 17.03
CA GLN A 93 6.87 -11.49 18.36
C GLN A 93 8.02 -10.62 18.82
N SER A 94 7.93 -10.15 20.05
CA SER A 94 8.97 -9.39 20.75
C SER A 94 8.94 -9.75 22.22
N LYS A 95 9.96 -9.35 22.98
CA LYS A 95 9.93 -9.43 24.46
C LYS A 95 8.77 -8.63 25.07
N LEU A 96 8.22 -7.68 24.31
CA LEU A 96 7.09 -6.82 24.72
C LEU A 96 5.72 -7.48 24.51
N GLY A 97 5.64 -8.60 23.79
CA GLY A 97 4.39 -9.29 23.51
C GLY A 97 4.31 -9.82 22.09
N HIS A 98 3.10 -10.20 21.69
CA HIS A 98 2.77 -10.64 20.34
C HIS A 98 1.72 -9.73 19.70
N ALA A 99 1.69 -9.66 18.37
CA ALA A 99 0.64 -8.99 17.62
C ALA A 99 0.40 -9.73 16.30
N SER A 100 -0.84 -9.72 15.81
CA SER A 100 -1.20 -10.32 14.52
C SER A 100 -2.27 -9.46 13.86
N PHE A 101 -1.97 -8.94 12.67
CA PHE A 101 -2.89 -8.06 11.94
C PHE A 101 -2.55 -7.99 10.44
N GLU A 102 -3.50 -7.49 9.65
CA GLU A 102 -3.28 -7.17 8.23
C GLU A 102 -2.39 -5.92 8.14
N VAL A 103 -1.21 -6.05 7.52
CA VAL A 103 -0.30 -4.91 7.27
C VAL A 103 -0.58 -4.23 5.93
N PHE A 104 -1.34 -4.91 5.08
CA PHE A 104 -1.83 -4.40 3.82
C PHE A 104 -3.15 -5.07 3.45
N TRP A 105 -4.11 -4.26 3.04
CA TRP A 105 -5.36 -4.73 2.47
C TRP A 105 -5.84 -3.77 1.39
N PRO A 106 -6.56 -4.27 0.39
CA PRO A 106 -7.24 -3.42 -0.56
C PRO A 106 -8.46 -2.82 0.14
N GLU A 107 -8.58 -1.50 0.11
CA GLU A 107 -9.72 -0.80 0.69
C GLU A 107 -10.67 -0.26 -0.38
N ARG A 108 -11.96 -0.18 -0.02
CA ARG A 108 -12.93 0.57 -0.83
C ARG A 108 -12.87 2.08 -0.57
N GLY A 109 -12.30 2.49 0.55
CA GLY A 109 -12.05 3.89 0.90
C GLY A 109 -10.65 4.33 0.49
N THR A 110 -10.17 5.41 1.13
CA THR A 110 -8.80 5.92 0.93
C THR A 110 -7.99 6.00 2.21
N TRP A 111 -8.56 5.59 3.35
CA TRP A 111 -7.94 5.86 4.64
C TRP A 111 -6.54 5.23 4.73
N PHE A 112 -6.40 3.98 4.31
CA PHE A 112 -5.13 3.27 4.37
C PHE A 112 -4.16 3.76 3.28
N SER A 113 -4.63 3.81 2.04
CA SER A 113 -3.83 4.19 0.87
C SER A 113 -3.34 5.64 0.94
N ASP A 114 -4.14 6.58 1.46
CA ASP A 114 -3.73 7.98 1.67
C ASP A 114 -2.55 8.08 2.65
N ARG A 115 -2.50 7.21 3.67
CA ARG A 115 -1.40 7.21 4.66
C ARG A 115 -0.10 6.70 4.07
N CYS A 116 -0.18 5.75 3.13
CA CYS A 116 0.99 5.23 2.43
C CYS A 116 1.59 6.20 1.39
N GLY A 117 0.99 7.38 1.21
CA GLY A 117 1.51 8.43 0.36
C GLY A 117 1.43 8.12 -1.14
N SER A 118 1.85 9.09 -1.96
CA SER A 118 1.75 9.00 -3.42
C SER A 118 2.70 7.97 -4.06
N ASN A 119 3.69 7.49 -3.30
CA ASN A 119 4.63 6.46 -3.71
C ASN A 119 4.20 5.05 -3.31
N SER A 120 2.99 4.86 -2.77
CA SER A 120 2.45 3.54 -2.41
C SER A 120 3.38 2.78 -1.44
N ASN A 121 3.96 3.51 -0.47
CA ASN A 121 4.86 2.95 0.53
C ASN A 121 4.21 3.03 1.92
N CYS A 122 3.76 1.88 2.41
CA CYS A 122 3.11 1.75 3.71
C CYS A 122 4.16 1.42 4.78
N VAL A 123 4.33 2.30 5.76
CA VAL A 123 5.33 2.13 6.82
C VAL A 123 4.66 1.88 8.16
N TRP A 124 4.92 0.73 8.74
CA TRP A 124 4.53 0.37 10.09
C TRP A 124 5.72 0.49 11.03
N VAL A 125 5.50 1.07 12.20
CA VAL A 125 6.52 1.26 13.23
C VAL A 125 6.12 0.48 14.47
N ALA A 126 6.94 -0.49 14.85
CA ALA A 126 6.82 -1.23 16.10
C ALA A 126 7.52 -0.47 17.22
N ALA A 127 6.76 0.08 18.16
CA ALA A 127 7.24 0.79 19.34
C ALA A 127 6.98 -0.03 20.62
N HIS A 128 7.19 0.59 21.78
CA HIS A 128 7.01 -0.10 23.07
C HIS A 128 5.56 -0.37 23.43
N ASP A 129 4.64 0.47 22.99
CA ASP A 129 3.20 0.39 23.23
C ASP A 129 2.46 -0.43 22.17
N GLY A 130 3.03 -0.57 20.98
CA GLY A 130 2.45 -1.36 19.91
C GLY A 130 2.91 -0.90 18.53
N PHE A 131 2.03 -1.03 17.55
CA PHE A 131 2.25 -0.65 16.17
C PHE A 131 1.50 0.62 15.81
N SER A 132 2.22 1.52 15.14
CA SER A 132 1.67 2.70 14.50
C SER A 132 1.86 2.65 12.99
N LEU A 133 0.87 3.14 12.25
CA LEU A 133 0.97 3.38 10.81
C LEU A 133 1.46 4.81 10.57
N LEU A 134 2.45 4.98 9.71
CA LEU A 134 2.88 6.30 9.27
C LEU A 134 1.85 6.89 8.31
N ASN A 135 1.29 8.05 8.68
CA ASN A 135 0.61 8.93 7.75
C ASN A 135 1.68 9.78 7.04
N ALA A 136 2.13 9.32 5.87
CA ALA A 136 3.24 9.93 5.15
C ALA A 136 2.98 11.39 4.73
N PRO A 137 1.78 11.76 4.22
CA PRO A 137 1.47 13.16 3.94
C PRO A 137 1.55 14.08 5.16
N ALA A 138 0.99 13.64 6.30
CA ALA A 138 0.96 14.44 7.53
C ALA A 138 2.24 14.33 8.36
N LYS A 139 3.10 13.34 8.08
CA LYS A 139 4.31 13.00 8.85
C LYS A 139 4.01 12.69 10.32
N THR A 140 2.90 12.00 10.57
CA THR A 140 2.47 11.61 11.92
C THR A 140 2.37 10.10 12.03
N LEU A 141 2.73 9.55 13.19
CA LEU A 141 2.47 8.16 13.53
C LEU A 141 1.08 8.04 14.16
N GLU A 142 0.27 7.14 13.63
CA GLU A 142 -1.08 6.87 14.12
C GLU A 142 -1.13 5.47 14.72
N PHE A 143 -1.27 5.39 16.04
CA PHE A 143 -1.35 4.12 16.77
C PHE A 143 -2.55 3.28 16.30
N GLN A 144 -2.32 2.00 16.00
CA GLN A 144 -3.35 1.08 15.50
C GLN A 144 -3.52 -0.17 16.36
N HIS A 145 -2.42 -0.80 16.77
CA HIS A 145 -2.46 -2.13 17.39
C HIS A 145 -1.57 -2.18 18.63
N PRO A 146 -2.11 -2.49 19.82
CA PRO A 146 -1.30 -2.74 21.00
C PRO A 146 -0.57 -4.08 20.92
N TRP A 147 0.46 -4.25 21.76
CA TRP A 147 0.98 -5.57 22.09
C TRP A 147 -0.04 -6.38 22.90
N LEU A 148 -0.12 -7.69 22.63
CA LEU A 148 -0.88 -8.66 23.39
C LEU A 148 0.07 -9.52 24.25
N HIS A 149 -0.39 -9.93 25.43
CA HIS A 149 0.37 -10.71 26.42
C HIS A 149 -0.25 -12.08 26.66
#